data_AF-A0A5P2QXL4-F1
#
_entry.id   AF-A0A5P2QXL4-F1
#
_cell.length_a   1.000
_cell.length_b   1.000
_cell.length_c   1.000
_cell.angle_alpha   90.00
_cell.angle_beta   90.00
_cell.angle_gamma   90.00
#
_symmetry.space_group_name_H-M   'P 1'
#
loop_
_entity.id
_entity.type
_entity.pdbx_description
1 polymer ?
#
loop_
_entity_poly.entity_id
_entity_poly.type
_entity_poly.pdbx_seq_one_letter_code
_entity_poly.pdbx_strand_id
1 'polypeptide(L)' 'MIAFLDDHRGVFGVGPICRVLGIAPSTFYSFKAVERDPTLASDRARQDQKDMTAIKQIFDGSRGRYGARKVWHQLISPT' A
#
# COMPACT_ATOMS: atom_id res chain seq x y z
N MET A 1 1.23 2.24 10.39
CA MET A 1 0.58 1.36 11.39
C MET A 1 1.29 0.03 11.52
N ILE A 2 1.41 -0.77 10.44
CA ILE A 2 2.06 -2.09 10.54
C ILE A 2 3.54 -2.01 10.94
N ALA A 3 4.29 -1.04 10.43
CA ALA A 3 5.70 -0.80 10.83
C ALA A 3 5.85 -0.64 12.36
N PHE A 4 4.99 0.17 12.98
CA PHE A 4 4.99 0.34 14.44
C PHE A 4 4.76 -0.98 15.19
N LEU A 5 3.85 -1.83 14.71
CA LEU A 5 3.66 -3.17 15.30
C LEU A 5 4.90 -4.04 15.11
N ASP A 6 5.51 -4.02 13.92
CA ASP A 6 6.67 -4.85 13.61
C ASP A 6 7.88 -4.47 14.46
N ASP A 7 8.08 -3.17 14.72
CA ASP A 7 9.16 -2.65 15.57
C ASP A 7 9.01 -3.04 17.04
N HIS A 8 7.76 -3.11 17.55
CA HIS A 8 7.49 -3.27 18.98
C HIS A 8 7.02 -4.67 19.38
N ARG A 9 6.69 -5.55 18.42
CA ARG A 9 6.20 -6.92 18.71
C ARG A 9 7.20 -7.77 19.48
N GLY A 10 8.49 -7.48 19.41
CA GLY A 10 9.52 -8.20 20.18
C GLY A 10 9.42 -7.97 21.69
N VAL A 11 8.92 -6.80 22.10
CA VAL A 11 8.78 -6.43 23.52
C VAL A 11 7.39 -6.75 24.05
N PHE A 12 6.34 -6.40 23.30
CA PHE A 12 4.96 -6.48 23.79
C PHE A 12 4.12 -7.60 23.17
N GLY A 13 4.59 -8.22 22.08
CA GLY A 13 3.80 -9.13 21.27
C GLY A 13 2.75 -8.42 20.39
N VAL A 14 2.31 -9.09 19.33
CA VAL A 14 1.34 -8.53 18.36
C VAL A 14 -0.04 -8.30 19.00
N GLY A 15 -0.54 -9.28 19.75
CA GLY A 15 -1.90 -9.26 20.33
C GLY A 15 -2.16 -8.05 21.25
N PRO A 16 -1.30 -7.77 22.23
CA PRO A 16 -1.46 -6.62 23.12
C PRO A 16 -1.44 -5.28 22.38
N ILE A 17 -0.54 -5.09 21.42
CA ILE A 17 -0.48 -3.86 20.61
C ILE A 17 -1.74 -3.71 19.76
N CYS A 18 -2.16 -4.78 19.08
CA CYS A 18 -3.40 -4.82 18.30
C CYS A 18 -4.64 -4.42 19.13
N ARG A 19 -4.72 -4.90 20.38
CA ARG A 19 -5.83 -4.56 21.29
C ARG A 19 -5.88 -3.06 21.60
N VAL A 20 -4.73 -2.43 21.88
CA VAL A 20 -4.67 -0.99 22.19
C VAL A 20 -4.98 -0.14 20.95
N LEU A 21 -4.47 -0.55 19.78
CA LEU A 21 -4.69 0.16 18.53
C LEU A 21 -6.06 -0.09 17.88
N GLY A 22 -6.87 -1.01 18.44
CA GLY A 22 -8.18 -1.36 17.90
C GLY A 22 -8.14 -2.06 16.55
N ILE A 23 -7.10 -2.87 16.30
CA ILE A 23 -6.97 -3.66 15.06
C ILE A 23 -6.97 -5.16 15.33
N ALA A 24 -7.45 -5.95 14.38
CA ALA A 24 -7.36 -7.40 14.47
C ALA A 24 -5.91 -7.89 14.22
N PRO A 25 -5.40 -8.86 15.00
CA PRO A 25 -4.09 -9.48 14.73
C PRO A 25 -3.99 -10.11 13.33
N SER A 26 -5.11 -10.59 12.78
CA SER A 26 -5.16 -11.12 11.42
C SER A 26 -4.72 -10.07 10.38
N THR A 27 -5.07 -8.79 10.57
CA THR A 27 -4.64 -7.69 9.68
C THR A 27 -3.11 -7.57 9.63
N PHE A 28 -2.44 -7.71 10.78
CA PHE A 28 -0.98 -7.70 10.84
C PHE A 28 -0.38 -8.89 10.08
N TYR A 29 -0.86 -10.10 10.34
CA TYR A 29 -0.31 -11.30 9.69
C TYR A 29 -0.62 -11.34 8.18
N SER A 30 -1.80 -10.88 7.75
CA SER A 30 -2.12 -10.73 6.33
C SER A 30 -1.15 -9.78 5.65
N PHE A 31 -0.81 -8.65 6.28
CA PHE A 31 0.21 -7.74 5.74
C PHE A 31 1.59 -8.41 5.64
N LYS A 32 2.06 -9.10 6.70
CA LYS A 32 3.35 -9.81 6.66
C LYS A 32 3.36 -10.97 5.66
N ALA A 33 2.22 -11.60 5.38
CA ALA A 33 2.10 -12.62 4.35
C ALA A 33 2.28 -12.00 2.95
N VAL A 34 1.59 -10.90 2.66
CA VAL A 34 1.74 -10.16 1.40
C VAL A 34 3.15 -9.60 1.22
N GLU A 35 3.80 -9.15 2.30
CA GLU A 35 5.19 -8.67 2.24
C GLU A 35 6.18 -9.77 1.86
N ARG A 36 5.96 -11.00 2.35
CA ARG A 36 6.79 -12.17 2.00
C ARG A 36 6.50 -12.71 0.61
N ASP A 37 5.22 -12.72 0.24
CA ASP A 37 4.75 -13.17 -1.06
C ASP A 37 3.72 -12.17 -1.62
N PRO A 38 4.17 -11.24 -2.50
CA PRO A 38 3.31 -10.26 -3.12
C PRO A 38 2.16 -10.86 -3.93
N THR A 39 2.20 -12.14 -4.30
CA THR A 39 1.11 -12.79 -5.04
C THR A 39 -0.13 -13.04 -4.17
N LEU A 40 0.03 -13.04 -2.84
CA LEU A 40 -1.08 -13.13 -1.88
C LEU A 40 -1.86 -11.83 -1.73
N ALA A 41 -1.40 -10.74 -2.36
CA ALA A 41 -2.12 -9.48 -2.37
C ALA A 41 -3.45 -9.62 -3.14
N SER A 42 -4.49 -8.94 -2.67
CA SER A 42 -5.76 -8.87 -3.38
C SER A 42 -5.56 -8.27 -4.79
N ASP A 43 -6.44 -8.63 -5.71
CA ASP A 43 -6.42 -8.14 -7.10
C ASP A 43 -6.36 -6.61 -7.15
N ARG A 44 -7.13 -5.95 -6.28
CA ARG A 44 -7.12 -4.50 -6.13
C ARG A 44 -5.74 -3.98 -5.71
N ALA A 45 -5.13 -4.54 -4.67
CA ALA A 45 -3.82 -4.08 -4.20
C ALA A 45 -2.72 -4.29 -5.26
N ARG A 46 -2.80 -5.39 -6.03
CA ARG A 46 -1.89 -5.63 -7.17
C ARG A 46 -2.10 -4.62 -8.29
N GLN A 47 -3.34 -4.23 -8.57
CA GLN A 47 -3.64 -3.19 -9.55
C GLN A 47 -3.19 -1.81 -9.07
N ASP A 48 -3.46 -1.46 -7.81
CA ASP A 48 -3.05 -0.19 -7.21
C ASP A 48 -1.53 0.02 -7.33
N GLN A 49 -0.71 -1.03 -7.15
CA GLN A 49 0.75 -0.92 -7.35
C GLN A 49 1.15 -0.56 -8.79
N LYS A 50 0.46 -1.11 -9.79
CA LYS A 50 0.67 -0.78 -11.20
C LYS A 50 0.23 0.67 -11.47
N ASP A 51 -0.95 1.04 -10.98
CA ASP A 51 -1.52 2.36 -11.17
C ASP A 51 -0.66 3.44 -10.50
N MET A 52 -0.16 3.20 -9.28
CA MET A 52 0.77 4.10 -8.58
C MET A 52 2.05 4.34 -9.39
N THR A 53 2.59 3.29 -10.02
CA THR A 53 3.77 3.40 -10.87
C THR A 53 3.48 4.26 -12.10
N ALA A 54 2.36 4.02 -12.78
CA ALA A 54 1.93 4.80 -13.94
C ALA A 54 1.63 6.27 -13.58
N ILE A 55 0.95 6.51 -12.46
CA ILE A 55 0.68 7.84 -11.90
C ILE A 55 1.99 8.62 -11.72
N LYS A 56 3.00 7.99 -11.11
CA LYS A 56 4.31 8.62 -10.91
C LYS A 56 4.98 8.95 -12.24
N GLN A 57 4.99 8.01 -13.18
CA GLN A 57 5.58 8.23 -14.51
C GLN A 57 4.91 9.39 -15.27
N ILE A 58 3.58 9.47 -15.23
CA ILE A 58 2.82 10.56 -15.85
C ILE A 58 3.15 11.91 -15.18
N PHE A 59 3.17 11.93 -13.85
CA PHE A 59 3.50 13.13 -13.09
C PHE A 59 4.92 13.62 -13.37
N ASP A 60 5.90 12.73 -13.31
CA ASP A 60 7.31 13.03 -13.57
C ASP A 60 7.52 13.45 -15.03
N GLY A 61 6.87 12.78 -15.99
CA GLY A 61 6.89 13.14 -17.42
C GLY A 61 6.29 14.51 -17.69
N SER A 62 5.32 14.95 -16.88
CA SER A 62 4.79 16.31 -16.93
C SER A 62 5.71 17.35 -16.30
N ARG A 63 6.83 16.95 -15.67
CA ARG A 63 7.69 17.78 -14.80
C ARG A 63 6.91 18.38 -13.62
N GLY A 64 6.01 17.59 -13.04
CA GLY A 64 5.19 17.98 -11.89
C GLY A 64 4.08 19.00 -12.17
N ARG A 65 3.79 19.31 -13.45
CA ARG A 65 2.75 20.27 -13.84
C ARG A 65 1.34 19.67 -13.84
N TYR A 66 1.22 18.35 -13.96
CA TYR A 66 -0.08 17.68 -13.99
C TYR A 66 -0.57 17.42 -12.57
N GLY A 67 -1.69 18.07 -12.21
CA GLY A 67 -2.46 17.70 -11.02
C GLY A 67 -3.31 16.44 -11.24
N ALA A 68 -3.97 15.96 -10.17
CA ALA A 68 -4.70 14.70 -10.15
C ALA A 68 -5.63 14.47 -11.36
N ARG A 69 -6.40 15.48 -11.77
CA ARG A 69 -7.32 15.37 -12.92
C ARG A 69 -6.61 15.07 -14.24
N LYS A 70 -5.48 15.73 -14.52
CA LYS A 70 -4.71 15.51 -15.77
C LYS A 70 -4.02 14.16 -15.75
N VAL A 71 -3.47 13.77 -14.60
CA VAL A 71 -2.90 12.43 -14.40
C VAL A 71 -3.96 11.37 -14.65
N TRP A 72 -5.15 11.51 -14.05
CA TRP A 72 -6.26 10.58 -14.23
C TRP A 72 -6.67 10.45 -15.70
N HIS A 73 -6.86 11.57 -16.40
CA HIS A 73 -7.21 11.54 -17.82
C HIS A 73 -6.17 10.78 -18.66
N GLN A 74 -4.88 10.97 -18.39
CA GLN A 74 -3.83 10.26 -19.12
C GLN A 74 -3.74 8.77 -18.72
N LEU A 75 -4.04 8.44 -17.47
CA LEU A 75 -4.06 7.04 -17.00
C LEU A 75 -5.15 6.21 -17.69
N ILE A 76 -6.31 6.81 -17.97
CA ILE A 76 -7.43 6.14 -18.64
C ILE A 76 -7.44 6.32 -20.17
N SER A 77 -6.52 7.12 -20.72
CA SER A 77 -6.42 7.32 -22.18
C SER A 77 -5.53 6.23 -22.76
N PRO A 78 -6.01 5.41 -23.71
CA PRO A 78 -5.15 4.44 -24.37
C PRO A 78 -4.07 5.18 -25.17
N THR A 79 -2.80 4.89 -24.87
CA THR A 79 -1.65 5.23 -25.71
C THR A 79 -1.62 4.37 -26.96
#